data_AF-L0PFB2-F1
#
_entry.id   AF-L0PFB2-F1
#
_cell.length_a   1.000
_cell.length_b   1.000
_cell.length_c   1.000
_cell.angle_alpha   90.00
_cell.angle_beta   90.00
_cell.angle_gamma   90.00
#
_symmetry.space_group_name_H-M   'P 1'
#
loop_
_entity.id
_entity.type
_entity.pdbx_description
1 polymer ?
#
loop_
_entity_poly.entity_id
_entity_poly.type
_entity_poly.pdbx_seq_one_letter_code
_entity_poly.pdbx_strand_id
1 'polypeptide(L)'
;MNFAQNVLTAYIIDIKKANGGIFIPSSYTSYITPLMTPKLYGNILRMKERSAFESFYVIWLHSMHYLAQDDENRFQVLWKFSHPNSNYSDRGKSSNLHNKRQSKNTFNISSKGMLHGFAGYFEAVLYDDIELSTRPDMIDIKSKDMISWFPAFFPLKTPFYIPPNSQIDLYFWRQTDSKKVWYEWLTEIYLDLSKIKNNEVIHNSDRVKIAISELHNYNASFFMTLID
;
A
#
# COMPACT_ATOMS: atom_id res chain seq x y z
N MET A 1 14.31 10.62 9.15
CA MET A 1 13.08 10.11 8.52
C MET A 1 13.48 9.31 7.29
N ASN A 2 13.05 8.05 7.14
CA ASN A 2 13.49 7.20 6.04
C ASN A 2 12.69 7.54 4.77
N PHE A 3 13.30 7.62 3.59
CA PHE A 3 12.65 8.05 2.34
C PHE A 3 11.45 7.15 1.96
N ALA A 4 11.41 5.89 2.39
CA ALA A 4 10.21 5.04 2.25
C ALA A 4 8.99 5.60 2.99
N GLN A 5 9.19 6.25 4.14
CA GLN A 5 8.14 7.03 4.80
C GLN A 5 7.73 8.20 3.90
N ASN A 6 8.69 8.90 3.28
CA ASN A 6 8.43 10.06 2.41
C ASN A 6 7.67 9.72 1.11
N VAL A 7 7.87 8.54 0.54
CA VAL A 7 7.15 8.12 -0.68
C VAL A 7 5.68 7.85 -0.38
N LEU A 8 5.38 7.28 0.78
CA LEU A 8 4.00 7.13 1.23
C LEU A 8 3.44 8.47 1.74
N THR A 9 4.26 9.32 2.37
CA THR A 9 3.80 10.53 3.05
C THR A 9 3.81 11.78 2.18
N ALA A 10 4.39 11.79 0.98
CA ALA A 10 4.25 12.82 -0.07
C ALA A 10 4.17 14.28 0.46
N TYR A 11 5.09 14.66 1.34
CA TYR A 11 5.02 15.97 2.01
C TYR A 11 5.98 17.02 1.51
N ILE A 12 7.16 16.59 1.06
CA ILE A 12 8.30 17.50 0.94
C ILE A 12 8.38 18.14 -0.46
N ILE A 13 7.65 17.63 -1.45
CA ILE A 13 7.97 17.92 -2.86
C ILE A 13 7.10 19.05 -3.46
N ASP A 14 6.01 19.48 -2.83
CA ASP A 14 5.18 20.58 -3.36
C ASP A 14 5.64 21.99 -2.94
N ILE A 15 6.89 22.16 -2.49
CA ILE A 15 7.44 23.49 -2.17
C ILE A 15 7.70 24.25 -3.47
N LYS A 16 7.20 25.49 -3.51
CA LYS A 16 7.28 26.41 -4.65
C LYS A 16 8.71 26.47 -5.21
N LYS A 17 8.87 26.11 -6.48
CA LYS A 17 10.17 26.14 -7.16
C LYS A 17 10.44 27.47 -7.84
N ALA A 18 11.72 27.84 -7.97
CA ALA A 18 12.17 28.93 -8.84
C ALA A 18 11.86 28.62 -10.33
N ASN A 19 11.68 29.67 -11.14
CA ASN A 19 11.41 29.53 -12.57
C ASN A 19 12.46 28.64 -13.27
N GLY A 20 12.01 27.72 -14.13
CA GLY A 20 12.88 26.77 -14.86
C GLY A 20 13.25 25.51 -14.07
N GLY A 21 12.58 25.27 -12.96
CA GLY A 21 12.93 24.20 -12.07
C GLY A 21 12.30 22.81 -12.34
N ILE A 22 13.14 21.76 -12.38
CA ILE A 22 12.75 20.33 -12.33
C ILE A 22 12.56 19.73 -10.91
N PHE A 23 11.60 18.84 -10.72
CA PHE A 23 11.47 18.03 -9.49
C PHE A 23 12.14 16.67 -9.69
N ILE A 24 12.92 16.24 -8.69
CA ILE A 24 13.53 14.90 -8.64
C ILE A 24 13.22 14.31 -7.26
N PRO A 25 12.45 13.20 -7.16
CA PRO A 25 11.81 12.50 -8.28
C PRO A 25 10.71 13.33 -8.95
N SER A 26 10.55 13.15 -10.27
CA SER A 26 9.47 13.76 -11.05
C SER A 26 8.12 13.08 -10.78
N SER A 27 8.13 11.79 -10.47
CA SER A 27 6.94 11.06 -10.05
C SER A 27 7.30 9.83 -9.23
N TYR A 28 6.32 9.34 -8.47
CA TYR A 28 6.44 8.06 -7.77
C TYR A 28 5.09 7.39 -7.64
N THR A 29 5.12 6.07 -7.63
CA THR A 29 3.97 5.19 -7.57
C THR A 29 4.17 4.20 -6.43
N SER A 30 3.23 4.13 -5.51
CA SER A 30 3.20 3.10 -4.47
C SER A 30 2.47 1.85 -4.97
N TYR A 31 2.94 0.70 -4.53
CA TYR A 31 2.37 -0.61 -4.85
C TYR A 31 2.08 -1.38 -3.57
N ILE A 32 1.12 -2.31 -3.62
CA ILE A 32 0.68 -3.10 -2.48
C ILE A 32 0.43 -4.55 -2.91
N THR A 33 0.70 -5.50 -2.02
CA THR A 33 0.40 -6.94 -2.23
C THR A 33 0.01 -7.61 -0.91
N PRO A 34 -0.96 -8.55 -0.91
CA PRO A 34 -1.31 -9.34 0.27
C PRO A 34 -0.19 -10.34 0.61
N LEU A 35 0.09 -10.49 1.91
CA LEU A 35 1.21 -11.27 2.40
C LEU A 35 0.83 -12.25 3.50
N MET A 36 1.34 -13.48 3.37
CA MET A 36 1.43 -14.45 4.45
C MET A 36 2.81 -14.37 5.10
N THR A 37 2.87 -14.02 6.39
CA THR A 37 4.13 -13.90 7.14
C THR A 37 3.95 -14.21 8.64
N PRO A 38 3.79 -15.50 8.99
CA PRO A 38 3.47 -15.90 10.37
C PRO A 38 4.55 -15.51 11.39
N LYS A 39 5.84 -15.52 10.99
CA LYS A 39 6.95 -15.13 11.87
C LYS A 39 6.90 -13.64 12.22
N LEU A 40 6.69 -12.77 11.22
CA LEU A 40 6.58 -11.33 11.46
C LEU A 40 5.32 -11.02 12.27
N TYR A 41 4.18 -11.62 11.92
CA TYR A 41 2.95 -11.47 12.68
C TYR A 41 3.14 -11.86 14.15
N GLY A 42 3.78 -13.01 14.42
CA GLY A 42 4.09 -13.44 15.79
C GLY A 42 5.03 -12.47 16.54
N ASN A 43 5.94 -11.79 15.85
CA ASN A 43 6.77 -10.75 16.44
C ASN A 43 5.93 -9.53 16.84
N ILE A 44 5.05 -9.06 15.96
CA ILE A 44 4.14 -7.93 16.23
C ILE A 44 3.18 -8.28 17.37
N LEU A 45 2.68 -9.52 17.43
CA LEU A 45 1.79 -9.98 18.51
C LEU A 45 2.43 -9.90 19.90
N ARG A 46 3.77 -10.00 19.99
CA ARG A 46 4.52 -9.90 21.25
C ARG A 46 4.87 -8.46 21.63
N MET A 47 4.60 -7.49 20.77
CA MET A 47 4.74 -6.07 21.09
C MET A 47 3.70 -5.69 22.16
N LYS A 48 4.10 -4.83 23.12
CA LYS A 48 3.24 -4.42 24.23
C LYS A 48 2.40 -3.18 23.87
N GLU A 49 2.74 -2.54 22.77
CA GLU A 49 2.13 -1.33 22.27
C GLU A 49 0.73 -1.62 21.74
N ARG A 50 -0.26 -0.85 22.22
CA ARG A 50 -1.64 -0.94 21.71
C ARG A 50 -1.76 -0.61 20.22
N SER A 51 -0.81 0.18 19.70
CA SER A 51 -0.73 0.60 18.30
C SER A 51 -0.02 -0.40 17.39
N ALA A 52 0.39 -1.58 17.89
CA ALA A 52 1.22 -2.51 17.13
C ALA A 52 0.56 -2.98 15.81
N PHE A 53 -0.76 -3.20 15.82
CA PHE A 53 -1.50 -3.56 14.60
C PHE A 53 -2.11 -2.35 13.87
N GLU A 54 -1.86 -1.15 14.37
CA GLU A 54 -2.41 0.12 13.88
C GLU A 54 -1.31 1.00 13.26
N SER A 55 -0.10 0.47 13.13
CA SER A 55 1.06 1.14 12.55
C SER A 55 1.63 0.28 11.42
N PHE A 56 2.31 0.92 10.48
CA PHE A 56 3.09 0.20 9.48
C PHE A 56 4.56 0.10 9.91
N TYR A 57 5.25 -0.90 9.38
CA TYR A 57 6.65 -1.18 9.70
C TYR A 57 7.50 -1.16 8.45
N VAL A 58 8.63 -0.46 8.49
CA VAL A 58 9.67 -0.59 7.44
C VAL A 58 10.58 -1.73 7.86
N ILE A 59 10.51 -2.86 7.16
CA ILE A 59 11.15 -4.10 7.60
C ILE A 59 11.63 -4.94 6.44
N TRP A 60 12.79 -5.59 6.62
CA TRP A 60 13.25 -6.62 5.70
C TRP A 60 12.32 -7.84 5.78
N LEU A 61 11.50 -8.02 4.74
CA LEU A 61 10.58 -9.15 4.66
C LEU A 61 11.34 -10.43 4.32
N HIS A 62 11.42 -11.33 5.29
CA HIS A 62 11.98 -12.67 5.15
C HIS A 62 10.97 -13.72 5.64
N SER A 63 11.07 -14.97 5.17
CA SER A 63 10.13 -16.07 5.51
C SER A 63 8.66 -15.68 5.27
N MET A 64 8.34 -15.31 4.03
CA MET A 64 7.03 -14.83 3.61
C MET A 64 6.52 -15.58 2.37
N HIS A 65 5.24 -15.42 2.08
CA HIS A 65 4.62 -15.88 0.84
C HIS A 65 3.65 -14.82 0.30
N TYR A 66 3.79 -14.48 -0.99
CA TYR A 66 2.84 -13.63 -1.70
C TYR A 66 1.56 -14.41 -1.97
N LEU A 67 0.43 -13.93 -1.48
CA LEU A 67 -0.86 -14.60 -1.71
C LEU A 67 -1.38 -14.37 -3.14
N ALA A 68 -1.09 -13.19 -3.71
CA ALA A 68 -1.36 -12.91 -5.11
C ALA A 68 -0.26 -13.57 -5.97
N GLN A 69 -0.62 -14.64 -6.68
CA GLN A 69 0.35 -15.45 -7.42
C GLN A 69 0.49 -15.05 -8.89
N ASP A 70 -0.53 -14.40 -9.47
CA ASP A 70 -0.48 -13.85 -10.82
C ASP A 70 0.61 -12.77 -10.92
N ASP A 71 1.64 -12.99 -11.74
CA ASP A 71 2.78 -12.07 -11.89
C ASP A 71 2.34 -10.66 -12.31
N GLU A 72 1.34 -10.55 -13.19
CA GLU A 72 0.86 -9.25 -13.69
C GLU A 72 0.09 -8.46 -12.62
N ASN A 73 -0.58 -9.17 -11.71
CA ASN A 73 -1.45 -8.57 -10.68
C ASN A 73 -0.96 -8.75 -9.24
N ARG A 74 0.26 -9.28 -9.05
CA ARG A 74 0.85 -9.50 -7.72
C ARG A 74 1.04 -8.19 -6.99
N PHE A 75 1.62 -7.20 -7.67
CA PHE A 75 1.86 -5.86 -7.12
C PHE A 75 0.92 -4.87 -7.80
N GLN A 76 -0.15 -4.47 -7.10
CA GLN A 76 -1.10 -3.52 -7.66
C GLN A 76 -0.76 -2.09 -7.26
N VAL A 77 -1.00 -1.15 -8.16
CA VAL A 77 -0.85 0.29 -7.88
C VAL A 77 -1.79 0.69 -6.76
N LEU A 78 -1.23 1.35 -5.75
CA LEU A 78 -1.97 1.98 -4.68
C LEU A 78 -2.26 3.43 -5.06
N TRP A 79 -1.23 4.28 -5.16
CA TRP A 79 -1.36 5.68 -5.57
C TRP A 79 -0.18 6.16 -6.42
N LYS A 80 -0.42 7.21 -7.20
CA LYS A 80 0.61 7.94 -7.95
C LYS A 80 0.66 9.40 -7.52
N PHE A 81 1.87 9.94 -7.48
CA PHE A 81 2.15 11.36 -7.29
C PHE A 81 3.07 11.84 -8.40
N SER A 82 2.95 13.09 -8.79
CA SER A 82 3.72 13.69 -9.87
C SER A 82 4.00 15.15 -9.57
N HIS A 83 5.18 15.61 -9.95
CA HIS A 83 5.76 16.89 -9.60
C HIS A 83 6.36 17.53 -10.86
N PRO A 84 5.94 18.75 -11.26
CA PRO A 84 4.99 19.62 -10.57
C PRO A 84 3.56 19.05 -10.60
N ASN A 85 2.84 19.22 -9.49
CA ASN A 85 1.43 18.86 -9.42
C ASN A 85 0.58 19.92 -10.13
N SER A 86 0.01 19.59 -11.29
CA SER A 86 -0.83 20.52 -12.07
C SER A 86 -2.07 21.02 -11.33
N ASN A 87 -2.54 20.27 -10.32
CA ASN A 87 -3.71 20.60 -9.52
C ASN A 87 -3.35 21.41 -8.27
N TYR A 88 -2.07 21.71 -8.05
CA TYR A 88 -1.63 22.58 -6.97
C TYR A 88 -1.96 24.03 -7.32
N SER A 89 -3.04 24.55 -6.72
CA SER A 89 -3.35 25.98 -6.81
C SER A 89 -2.69 26.73 -5.66
N ASP A 90 -1.79 27.65 -6.01
CA ASP A 90 -1.01 28.54 -5.14
C ASP A 90 -1.87 29.60 -4.39
N ARG A 91 -3.11 29.24 -3.99
CA ARG A 91 -4.11 30.14 -3.39
C ARG A 91 -3.83 30.46 -1.91
N GLY A 92 -2.56 30.59 -1.52
CA GLY A 92 -2.16 31.10 -0.22
C GLY A 92 -2.60 30.28 1.01
N LYS A 93 -3.11 29.05 0.82
CA LYS A 93 -3.35 28.10 1.90
C LYS A 93 -2.39 26.94 1.76
N SER A 94 -1.44 26.84 2.69
CA SER A 94 -0.55 25.70 2.90
C SER A 94 -1.35 24.47 3.38
N SER A 95 -2.24 23.96 2.52
CA SER A 95 -3.07 22.80 2.83
C SER A 95 -2.56 21.59 2.06
N ASN A 96 -2.20 20.54 2.78
CA ASN A 96 -1.80 19.25 2.20
C ASN A 96 -3.00 18.44 1.65
N LEU A 97 -4.23 18.99 1.67
CA LEU A 97 -5.46 18.28 1.31
C LEU A 97 -5.45 17.69 -0.10
N HIS A 98 -4.72 18.32 -1.03
CA HIS A 98 -4.55 17.85 -2.41
C HIS A 98 -3.77 16.51 -2.50
N ASN A 99 -3.09 16.11 -1.42
CA ASN A 99 -2.38 14.84 -1.33
C ASN A 99 -3.23 13.71 -0.71
N LYS A 100 -4.50 13.94 -0.34
CA LYS A 100 -5.41 12.85 0.04
C LYS A 100 -5.54 11.83 -1.09
N ARG A 101 -5.56 10.55 -0.74
CA ARG A 101 -5.75 9.46 -1.70
C ARG A 101 -6.63 8.37 -1.11
N GLN A 102 -7.31 7.64 -1.97
CA GLN A 102 -8.02 6.43 -1.63
C GLN A 102 -7.86 5.42 -2.76
N SER A 103 -7.82 4.14 -2.44
CA SER A 103 -7.81 3.06 -3.42
C SER A 103 -8.66 1.88 -2.94
N LYS A 104 -9.14 1.10 -3.91
CA LYS A 104 -9.67 -0.24 -3.70
C LYS A 104 -8.88 -1.17 -4.62
N ASN A 105 -8.17 -2.12 -4.04
CA ASN A 105 -7.38 -3.12 -4.75
C ASN A 105 -8.02 -4.50 -4.56
N THR A 106 -8.27 -5.24 -5.65
CA THR A 106 -8.86 -6.58 -5.59
C THR A 106 -7.85 -7.59 -6.08
N PHE A 107 -7.42 -8.51 -5.21
CA PHE A 107 -6.46 -9.56 -5.52
C PHE A 107 -7.18 -10.90 -5.69
N ASN A 108 -6.96 -11.55 -6.83
CA ASN A 108 -7.44 -12.92 -7.07
C ASN A 108 -6.45 -13.93 -6.46
N ILE A 109 -6.95 -14.83 -5.63
CA ILE A 109 -6.15 -15.80 -4.89
C ILE A 109 -6.48 -17.21 -5.37
N SER A 110 -5.53 -17.82 -6.08
CA SER A 110 -5.64 -19.17 -6.64
C SER A 110 -5.47 -20.25 -5.56
N SER A 111 -4.50 -20.10 -4.68
CA SER A 111 -4.14 -21.10 -3.66
C SER A 111 -4.47 -20.61 -2.25
N LYS A 112 -4.88 -21.55 -1.38
CA LYS A 112 -5.17 -21.25 0.02
C LYS A 112 -3.96 -20.66 0.77
N GLY A 113 -4.20 -19.84 1.78
CA GLY A 113 -3.15 -19.28 2.64
C GLY A 113 -3.69 -18.51 3.83
N MET A 114 -2.79 -17.92 4.62
CA MET A 114 -3.14 -17.06 5.76
C MET A 114 -2.71 -15.61 5.48
N LEU A 115 -3.66 -14.71 5.34
CA LEU A 115 -3.40 -13.27 5.21
C LEU A 115 -3.05 -12.69 6.58
N HIS A 116 -1.84 -12.14 6.71
CA HIS A 116 -1.36 -11.48 7.93
C HIS A 116 -1.28 -9.96 7.79
N GLY A 117 -1.28 -9.45 6.56
CA GLY A 117 -1.10 -8.04 6.25
C GLY A 117 -0.71 -7.82 4.80
N PHE A 118 -0.25 -6.62 4.49
CA PHE A 118 0.11 -6.21 3.14
C PHE A 118 1.52 -5.64 3.10
N ALA A 119 2.27 -5.98 2.06
CA ALA A 119 3.59 -5.41 1.80
C ALA A 119 3.47 -4.25 0.80
N GLY A 120 4.02 -3.10 1.18
CA GLY A 120 4.08 -1.88 0.39
C GLY A 120 5.46 -1.70 -0.24
N TYR A 121 5.44 -1.39 -1.53
CA TYR A 121 6.62 -1.08 -2.35
C TYR A 121 6.41 0.24 -3.08
N PHE A 122 7.43 0.72 -3.76
CA PHE A 122 7.32 1.89 -4.62
C PHE A 122 8.27 1.86 -5.80
N GLU A 123 7.90 2.63 -6.82
CA GLU A 123 8.75 3.05 -7.93
C GLU A 123 8.79 4.57 -8.01
N ALA A 124 9.90 5.11 -8.47
CA ALA A 124 10.07 6.53 -8.73
C ALA A 124 10.69 6.75 -10.10
N VAL A 125 10.16 7.70 -10.85
CA VAL A 125 10.85 8.29 -11.99
C VAL A 125 11.64 9.48 -11.44
N LEU A 126 12.97 9.40 -11.50
CA LEU A 126 13.84 10.45 -10.99
C LEU A 126 13.83 11.64 -11.95
N TYR A 127 14.32 11.39 -13.17
CA TYR A 127 14.40 12.35 -14.27
C TYR A 127 14.48 11.58 -15.60
N ASP A 128 13.70 12.00 -16.59
CA ASP A 128 13.59 11.34 -17.89
C ASP A 128 13.39 9.81 -17.79
N ASP A 129 14.33 9.00 -18.26
CA ASP A 129 14.31 7.54 -18.26
C ASP A 129 14.98 6.91 -17.02
N ILE A 130 15.49 7.74 -16.10
CA ILE A 130 16.12 7.27 -14.86
C ILE A 130 15.03 6.92 -13.85
N GLU A 131 14.91 5.63 -13.55
CA GLU A 131 13.93 5.09 -12.61
C GLU A 131 14.58 4.38 -11.43
N LEU A 132 13.79 4.20 -10.37
CA LEU A 132 14.14 3.44 -9.18
C LEU A 132 12.95 2.58 -8.76
N SER A 133 13.20 1.34 -8.32
CA SER A 133 12.16 0.41 -7.90
C SER A 133 12.58 -0.42 -6.69
N THR A 134 11.69 -0.47 -5.72
CA THR A 134 11.79 -1.41 -4.58
C THR A 134 10.97 -2.68 -4.79
N ARG A 135 10.24 -2.78 -5.91
CA ARG A 135 9.44 -3.97 -6.20
C ARG A 135 10.36 -5.17 -6.46
N PRO A 136 10.10 -6.33 -5.85
CA PRO A 136 10.96 -7.51 -5.98
C PRO A 136 11.15 -8.01 -7.42
N ASP A 137 10.15 -7.84 -8.28
CA ASP A 137 10.18 -8.26 -9.68
C ASP A 137 10.87 -7.27 -10.62
N MET A 138 11.12 -6.04 -10.17
CA MET A 138 11.73 -4.97 -10.97
C MET A 138 13.08 -4.50 -10.44
N ILE A 139 13.42 -4.85 -9.19
CA ILE A 139 14.62 -4.32 -8.51
C ILE A 139 15.91 -4.67 -9.25
N ASP A 140 16.05 -5.87 -9.78
CA ASP A 140 17.26 -6.28 -10.52
C ASP A 140 17.43 -5.52 -11.85
N ILE A 141 16.33 -5.03 -12.42
CA ILE A 141 16.30 -4.31 -13.69
C ILE A 141 16.53 -2.81 -13.46
N LYS A 142 15.77 -2.21 -12.53
CA LYS A 142 15.74 -0.75 -12.33
C LYS A 142 16.69 -0.27 -11.25
N SER A 143 17.16 -1.14 -10.37
CA SER A 143 17.82 -0.75 -9.12
C SER A 143 18.74 -1.83 -8.59
N LYS A 144 19.54 -2.42 -9.49
CA LYS A 144 20.52 -3.44 -9.15
C LYS A 144 21.42 -2.94 -8.00
N ASP A 145 21.69 -3.82 -7.04
CA ASP A 145 22.52 -3.55 -5.84
C ASP A 145 21.93 -2.55 -4.82
N MET A 146 20.67 -2.15 -5.00
CA MET A 146 20.00 -1.23 -4.09
C MET A 146 19.48 -1.93 -2.82
N ILE A 147 20.11 -1.66 -1.67
CA ILE A 147 19.74 -2.27 -0.36
C ILE A 147 19.09 -1.24 0.60
N SER A 148 19.07 0.05 0.24
CA SER A 148 18.70 1.16 1.12
C SER A 148 17.23 1.24 1.54
N TRP A 149 16.33 0.50 0.87
CA TRP A 149 14.88 0.64 1.11
C TRP A 149 14.21 -0.70 1.36
N PHE A 150 13.89 -0.94 2.62
CA PHE A 150 13.06 -2.08 2.99
C PHE A 150 11.58 -1.81 2.70
N PRO A 151 10.81 -2.87 2.38
CA PRO A 151 9.36 -2.76 2.19
C PRO A 151 8.64 -2.23 3.43
N ALA A 152 7.51 -1.56 3.20
CA ALA A 152 6.55 -1.28 4.25
C ALA A 152 5.68 -2.53 4.51
N PHE A 153 5.26 -2.77 5.75
CA PHE A 153 4.31 -3.81 6.10
C PHE A 153 3.15 -3.23 6.91
N PHE A 154 1.93 -3.42 6.41
CA PHE A 154 0.67 -3.00 7.02
C PHE A 154 -0.01 -4.23 7.60
N PRO A 155 0.05 -4.47 8.91
CA PRO A 155 -0.46 -5.68 9.52
C PRO A 155 -1.99 -5.68 9.61
N LEU A 156 -2.58 -6.86 9.70
CA LEU A 156 -3.95 -7.05 10.18
C LEU A 156 -3.89 -7.56 11.62
N LYS A 157 -4.78 -7.05 12.47
CA LYS A 157 -4.85 -7.48 13.88
C LYS A 157 -5.35 -8.91 14.04
N THR A 158 -6.26 -9.34 13.15
CA THR A 158 -6.72 -10.73 13.07
C THR A 158 -6.36 -11.29 11.70
N PRO A 159 -5.50 -12.31 11.61
CA PRO A 159 -5.20 -12.97 10.34
C PRO A 159 -6.43 -13.66 9.76
N PHE A 160 -6.54 -13.66 8.43
CA PHE A 160 -7.62 -14.36 7.73
C PHE A 160 -7.10 -15.61 7.02
N TYR A 161 -7.78 -16.74 7.23
CA TYR A 161 -7.65 -17.85 6.32
C TYR A 161 -8.31 -17.49 4.99
N ILE A 162 -7.55 -17.62 3.91
CA ILE A 162 -7.99 -17.36 2.55
C ILE A 162 -8.15 -18.72 1.86
N PRO A 163 -9.39 -19.16 1.55
CA PRO A 163 -9.61 -20.37 0.77
C PRO A 163 -9.08 -20.21 -0.67
N PRO A 164 -8.87 -21.32 -1.41
CA PRO A 164 -8.56 -21.22 -2.84
C PRO A 164 -9.74 -20.58 -3.59
N ASN A 165 -9.46 -19.96 -4.73
CA ASN A 165 -10.46 -19.25 -5.54
C ASN A 165 -11.21 -18.15 -4.75
N SER A 166 -10.46 -17.38 -3.98
CA SER A 166 -10.99 -16.24 -3.23
C SER A 166 -10.52 -14.92 -3.83
N GLN A 167 -11.19 -13.83 -3.44
CA GLN A 167 -10.76 -12.47 -3.70
C GLN A 167 -10.50 -11.75 -2.38
N ILE A 168 -9.45 -10.94 -2.36
CA ILE A 168 -9.13 -10.03 -1.26
C ILE A 168 -9.36 -8.62 -1.78
N ASP A 169 -10.32 -7.91 -1.19
CA ASP A 169 -10.49 -6.47 -1.40
C ASP A 169 -9.76 -5.72 -0.29
N LEU A 170 -8.80 -4.88 -0.65
CA LEU A 170 -8.14 -3.93 0.22
C LEU A 170 -8.67 -2.53 -0.07
N TYR A 171 -9.22 -1.87 0.94
CA TYR A 171 -9.53 -0.46 0.91
C TYR A 171 -8.46 0.28 1.69
N PHE A 172 -7.88 1.31 1.07
CA PHE A 172 -6.74 2.01 1.64
C PHE A 172 -6.90 3.51 1.45
N TRP A 173 -6.72 4.28 2.52
CA TRP A 173 -6.75 5.72 2.51
C TRP A 173 -5.44 6.32 2.98
N ARG A 174 -4.96 7.34 2.25
CA ARG A 174 -3.99 8.32 2.74
C ARG A 174 -4.78 9.57 3.11
N GLN A 175 -4.83 9.85 4.40
CA GLN A 175 -5.53 11.00 4.96
C GLN A 175 -4.53 12.08 5.37
N THR A 176 -5.03 13.30 5.47
CA THR A 176 -4.25 14.45 5.95
C THR A 176 -5.18 15.53 6.48
N ASP A 177 -4.67 16.30 7.44
CA ASP A 177 -5.21 17.59 7.83
C ASP A 177 -4.10 18.67 7.70
N SER A 178 -4.23 19.79 8.40
CA SER A 178 -3.22 20.87 8.39
C SER A 178 -1.94 20.55 9.17
N LYS A 179 -1.91 19.47 9.96
CA LYS A 179 -0.82 19.14 10.89
C LYS A 179 -0.26 17.72 10.73
N LYS A 180 -0.98 16.81 10.10
CA LYS A 180 -0.60 15.39 10.02
C LYS A 180 -1.12 14.67 8.78
N VAL A 181 -0.53 13.51 8.51
CA VAL A 181 -0.88 12.49 7.52
C VAL A 181 -0.87 11.17 8.24
N TRP A 182 -1.81 10.33 7.83
CA TRP A 182 -1.90 8.98 8.30
C TRP A 182 -2.51 8.09 7.24
N TYR A 183 -2.49 6.80 7.54
CA TYR A 183 -3.07 5.76 6.72
C TYR A 183 -4.19 5.09 7.48
N GLU A 184 -5.21 4.70 6.74
CA GLU A 184 -6.28 3.84 7.21
C GLU A 184 -6.40 2.70 6.20
N TRP A 185 -6.64 1.48 6.67
CA TRP A 185 -6.85 0.33 5.79
C TRP A 185 -7.91 -0.61 6.36
N LEU A 186 -8.66 -1.23 5.45
CA LEU A 186 -9.68 -2.21 5.75
C LEU A 186 -9.64 -3.30 4.69
N THR A 187 -9.86 -4.54 5.09
CA THR A 187 -9.82 -5.70 4.20
C THR A 187 -11.12 -6.47 4.24
N GLU A 188 -11.60 -6.90 3.09
CA GLU A 188 -12.73 -7.81 2.93
C GLU A 188 -12.29 -9.04 2.12
N ILE A 189 -12.75 -10.21 2.54
CA ILE A 189 -12.46 -11.47 1.85
C ILE A 189 -13.75 -12.00 1.25
N TYR A 190 -13.68 -12.42 -0.01
CA TYR A 190 -14.80 -12.98 -0.76
C TYR A 190 -14.44 -14.36 -1.31
N LEU A 191 -15.38 -15.29 -1.29
CA LEU A 191 -15.32 -16.49 -2.13
C LEU A 191 -15.88 -16.16 -3.50
N ASP A 192 -15.15 -16.51 -4.56
CA ASP A 192 -15.61 -16.40 -5.93
C ASP A 192 -16.35 -17.69 -6.33
N LEU A 193 -17.67 -17.59 -6.46
CA LEU A 193 -18.54 -18.72 -6.80
C LEU A 193 -18.68 -18.93 -8.31
N SER A 194 -18.22 -17.99 -9.13
CA SER A 194 -18.31 -18.08 -10.59
C SER A 194 -17.59 -19.32 -11.13
N LYS A 195 -16.49 -19.72 -10.48
CA LYS A 195 -15.69 -20.90 -10.84
C LYS A 195 -16.30 -22.24 -10.42
N ILE A 196 -17.39 -22.21 -9.64
CA ILE A 196 -18.06 -23.42 -9.13
C ILE A 196 -19.26 -23.79 -10.01
N LYS A 197 -19.81 -22.84 -10.79
CA LYS A 197 -20.98 -23.07 -11.63
C LYS A 197 -20.60 -23.31 -13.09
N ASN A 198 -20.79 -24.53 -13.57
CA ASN A 198 -20.64 -24.88 -14.98
C ASN A 198 -21.69 -24.18 -15.85
N ASN A 199 -21.26 -23.24 -16.71
CA ASN A 199 -21.97 -22.77 -17.92
C ASN A 199 -23.40 -22.19 -17.78
N GLU A 200 -23.71 -21.47 -16.70
CA GLU A 200 -24.89 -20.58 -16.70
C GLU A 200 -24.44 -19.12 -16.66
N VAL A 201 -25.00 -18.30 -17.56
CA VAL A 201 -24.75 -16.86 -17.67
C VAL A 201 -25.32 -16.17 -16.44
N ILE A 202 -24.50 -15.45 -15.64
CA ILE A 202 -24.97 -14.82 -14.40
C ILE A 202 -24.55 -13.35 -14.31
N HIS A 203 -25.49 -12.55 -13.78
CA HIS A 203 -25.37 -11.12 -13.50
C HIS A 203 -24.60 -10.82 -12.19
N ASN A 204 -23.59 -9.95 -12.29
CA ASN A 204 -23.05 -8.94 -11.36
C ASN A 204 -22.93 -9.16 -9.81
N SER A 205 -23.10 -10.35 -9.22
CA SER A 205 -22.76 -10.55 -7.79
C SER A 205 -22.30 -11.96 -7.41
N ASP A 206 -21.42 -12.59 -8.19
CA ASP A 206 -20.95 -13.98 -7.99
C ASP A 206 -19.92 -14.18 -6.85
N ARG A 207 -19.80 -13.22 -5.92
CA ARG A 207 -18.87 -13.32 -4.80
C ARG A 207 -19.57 -13.18 -3.45
N VAL A 208 -19.25 -14.06 -2.52
CA VAL A 208 -19.82 -14.06 -1.16
C VAL A 208 -18.77 -13.58 -0.16
N LYS A 209 -19.07 -12.51 0.59
CA LYS A 209 -18.18 -12.02 1.64
C LYS A 209 -18.11 -13.04 2.78
N ILE A 210 -16.91 -13.48 3.12
CA ILE A 210 -16.67 -14.45 4.18
C ILE A 210 -15.91 -13.88 5.38
N ALA A 211 -15.23 -12.74 5.21
CA ALA A 211 -14.55 -12.05 6.31
C ALA A 211 -14.40 -10.55 6.02
N ILE A 212 -14.24 -9.77 7.08
CA ILE A 212 -13.95 -8.34 7.05
C ILE A 212 -13.10 -7.97 8.27
N SER A 213 -12.09 -7.11 8.09
CA SER A 213 -11.31 -6.56 9.20
C SER A 213 -12.01 -5.37 9.85
N GLU A 214 -11.54 -4.96 11.03
CA GLU A 214 -11.81 -3.61 11.51
C GLU A 214 -11.12 -2.56 10.60
N LEU A 215 -11.51 -1.29 10.75
CA LEU A 215 -10.80 -0.19 10.14
C LEU A 215 -9.57 0.13 10.98
N HIS A 216 -8.39 -0.04 10.40
CA HIS A 216 -7.13 0.22 11.08
C HIS A 216 -6.79 1.72 11.09
N ASN A 217 -6.24 2.17 12.22
CA ASN A 217 -5.70 3.51 12.48
C ASN A 217 -6.65 4.67 12.15
N TYR A 218 -7.95 4.48 12.40
CA TYR A 218 -8.97 5.49 12.14
C TYR A 218 -8.60 6.85 12.76
N ASN A 219 -8.67 7.91 11.94
CA ASN A 219 -8.40 9.29 12.30
C ASN A 219 -7.03 9.52 12.98
N ALA A 220 -6.03 8.70 12.65
CA ALA A 220 -4.70 8.77 13.25
C ALA A 220 -4.73 8.57 14.78
N SER A 221 -5.61 7.70 15.27
CA SER A 221 -5.72 7.41 16.71
C SER A 221 -4.47 6.73 17.28
N PHE A 222 -3.64 6.11 16.44
CA PHE A 222 -2.48 5.33 16.88
C PHE A 222 -1.17 5.74 16.21
N PHE A 223 -1.19 6.02 14.90
CA PHE A 223 -0.01 6.39 14.13
C PHE A 223 -0.29 7.57 13.20
N MET A 224 0.63 8.53 13.16
CA MET A 224 0.61 9.67 12.25
C MET A 224 2.03 10.19 12.00
N THR A 225 2.19 10.95 10.93
CA THR A 225 3.39 11.75 10.65
C THR A 225 3.01 13.21 10.64
N LEU A 226 3.68 14.03 11.46
CA LEU A 226 3.45 15.47 11.54
C LEU A 226 3.95 16.19 10.28
N ILE A 227 3.29 17.30 9.96
CA ILE A 227 3.68 18.26 8.94
C ILE A 227 4.51 19.32 9.66
N ASP A 228 5.80 19.39 9.32
CA ASP A 228 6.71 20.45 9.79
C ASP A 228 6.46 21.78 9.06
#